data_AF-A0A0J8VS86-F1
#
_entry.id   AF-A0A0J8VS86-F1
#
_cell.length_a   1.000
_cell.length_b   1.000
_cell.length_c   1.000
_cell.angle_alpha   90.00
_cell.angle_beta   90.00
_cell.angle_gamma   90.00
#
_symmetry.space_group_name_H-M   'P 1'
#
loop_
_entity.id
_entity.type
_entity.pdbx_description
1 polymer ?
#
loop_
_entity_poly.entity_id
_entity_poly.type
_entity_poly.pdbx_seq_one_letter_code
_entity_poly.pdbx_strand_id
1 'polypeptide(L)'
;MHLTEAELASRVPVWYALSELFTGRELQDYDYRWIAQMLKESGKSREEIFNILDHEVAPALQANLLYNPTPVMEGWSEEEIKRLVTQYVNKKPTIIERVVPTRFLLKQRRKYIQDEIDKLCAEMDKCT
;
A
#
# COMPACT_ATOMS: atom_id res chain seq x y z
N MET A 1 -13.65 11.73 2.28
CA MET A 1 -13.16 11.85 3.67
C MET A 1 -11.89 12.66 3.62
N HIS A 2 -11.76 13.73 4.40
CA HIS A 2 -10.53 14.53 4.46
C HIS A 2 -9.74 14.12 5.71
N LEU A 3 -8.48 13.73 5.51
CA LEU A 3 -7.57 13.41 6.60
C LEU A 3 -7.02 14.71 7.20
N THR A 4 -6.93 14.76 8.52
CA THR A 4 -6.23 15.81 9.27
C THR A 4 -4.72 15.71 9.07
N GLU A 5 -3.98 16.78 9.36
CA GLU A 5 -2.51 16.76 9.30
C GLU A 5 -1.89 15.71 10.22
N ALA A 6 -2.45 15.49 11.40
CA ALA A 6 -1.97 14.45 12.33
C ALA A 6 -2.20 13.04 11.77
N GLU A 7 -3.35 12.79 11.15
CA GLU A 7 -3.62 11.50 10.49
C GLU A 7 -2.67 11.29 9.30
N LEU A 8 -2.45 12.33 8.48
CA LEU A 8 -1.49 12.27 7.36
C LEU A 8 -0.07 11.97 7.86
N ALA A 9 0.41 12.68 8.88
CA ALA A 9 1.73 12.45 9.46
C ALA A 9 1.92 11.00 9.93
N SER A 10 0.86 10.37 10.45
CA SER A 10 0.90 8.96 10.88
C SER A 10 0.75 7.93 9.75
N ARG A 11 0.22 8.33 8.59
CA ARG A 11 -0.14 7.44 7.47
C ARG A 11 0.86 7.48 6.33
N VAL A 12 1.44 8.64 6.05
CA VAL A 12 2.34 8.82 4.90
C VAL A 12 3.56 7.88 4.96
N PRO A 13 4.26 7.69 6.09
CA PRO A 13 5.37 6.73 6.15
C PRO A 13 4.94 5.29 5.85
N VAL A 14 3.72 4.92 6.27
CA VAL A 14 3.13 3.59 6.04
C VAL A 14 2.75 3.42 4.58
N TRP A 15 2.13 4.45 3.99
CA TRP A 15 1.82 4.47 2.56
C TRP A 15 3.08 4.37 1.72
N TYR A 16 4.14 5.07 2.12
CA TYR A 16 5.42 5.07 1.43
C TYR A 16 6.08 3.69 1.47
N ALA A 17 6.17 3.07 2.65
CA ALA A 17 6.72 1.71 2.76
C ALA A 17 5.91 0.68 1.94
N LEU A 18 4.57 0.75 1.98
CA LEU A 18 3.71 -0.17 1.24
C LEU A 18 3.68 0.09 -0.28
N SER A 19 4.11 1.26 -0.75
CA SER A 19 4.10 1.58 -2.18
C SER A 19 5.11 0.76 -2.97
N GLU A 20 6.22 0.34 -2.34
CA GLU A 20 7.26 -0.49 -2.95
C GLU A 20 6.70 -1.79 -3.54
N LEU A 21 5.65 -2.35 -2.93
CA LEU A 21 4.94 -3.55 -3.41
C LEU A 21 4.26 -3.34 -4.79
N PHE A 22 4.16 -2.10 -5.26
CA PHE A 22 3.51 -1.74 -6.52
C PHE A 22 4.50 -1.24 -7.57
N THR A 23 5.80 -1.36 -7.33
CA THR A 23 6.85 -1.05 -8.31
C THR A 23 7.01 -2.17 -9.33
N GLY A 24 7.50 -1.82 -10.52
CA GLY A 24 7.80 -2.79 -11.58
C GLY A 24 9.11 -3.55 -11.39
N ARG A 25 9.91 -3.19 -10.38
CA ARG A 25 11.18 -3.86 -10.07
C ARG A 25 10.96 -5.09 -9.20
N GLU A 26 11.87 -6.04 -9.30
CA GLU A 26 11.90 -7.18 -8.39
C GLU A 26 12.49 -6.76 -7.04
N LEU A 27 11.65 -6.79 -6.00
CA LEU A 27 12.08 -6.51 -4.63
C LEU A 27 13.01 -7.60 -4.12
N GLN A 28 14.06 -7.17 -3.43
CA GLN A 28 15.07 -8.04 -2.83
C GLN A 28 14.79 -8.23 -1.33
N ASP A 29 15.44 -9.22 -0.71
CA ASP A 29 15.28 -9.50 0.73
C ASP A 29 15.50 -8.27 1.63
N TYR A 30 16.43 -7.39 1.27
CA TYR A 30 16.69 -6.17 2.04
C TYR A 30 15.56 -5.13 1.90
N ASP A 31 14.83 -5.12 0.78
CA ASP A 31 13.69 -4.24 0.58
C ASP A 31 12.57 -4.64 1.55
N TYR A 32 12.22 -5.92 1.64
CA TYR A 32 11.19 -6.38 2.58
C TYR A 32 11.57 -6.13 4.05
N ARG A 33 12.84 -6.28 4.42
CA ARG A 33 13.32 -5.94 5.76
C ARG A 33 13.14 -4.47 6.07
N TRP A 34 13.48 -3.60 5.11
CA TRP A 34 13.29 -2.17 5.25
C TRP A 34 11.80 -1.80 5.37
N ILE A 35 10.94 -2.37 4.53
CA ILE A 35 9.48 -2.17 4.60
C ILE A 35 8.96 -2.63 5.97
N ALA A 36 9.29 -3.85 6.41
CA ALA A 36 8.84 -4.38 7.70
C ALA A 36 9.29 -3.53 8.88
N GLN A 37 10.52 -3.01 8.85
CA GLN A 37 11.04 -2.10 9.87
C GLN A 37 10.28 -0.77 9.90
N MET A 38 10.05 -0.14 8.73
CA MET A 38 9.26 1.09 8.64
C MET A 38 7.83 0.89 9.16
N LEU A 39 7.22 -0.25 8.84
CA LEU A 39 5.89 -0.59 9.33
C LEU A 39 5.87 -0.81 10.85
N LYS A 40 6.89 -1.45 11.42
CA LYS A 40 7.04 -1.60 12.88
C LYS A 40 7.19 -0.24 13.57
N GLU A 41 8.03 0.62 13.04
CA GLU A 41 8.29 1.96 13.59
C GLU A 41 7.05 2.87 13.56
N SER A 42 6.10 2.60 12.67
CA SER A 42 4.82 3.31 12.63
C SER A 42 3.93 3.07 13.87
N GLY A 43 4.21 2.03 14.66
CA GLY A 43 3.44 1.64 15.83
C GLY A 43 2.05 1.07 15.54
N LYS A 44 1.69 0.86 14.26
CA LYS A 44 0.39 0.31 13.86
C LYS A 44 0.35 -1.20 14.00
N SER A 45 -0.84 -1.71 14.31
CA SER A 45 -1.06 -3.16 14.32
C SER A 45 -0.98 -3.76 12.92
N ARG A 46 -0.68 -5.05 12.82
CA ARG A 46 -0.73 -5.79 11.55
C ARG A 46 -2.07 -5.64 10.84
N GLU A 47 -3.17 -5.75 11.59
CA GLU A 47 -4.52 -5.60 11.03
C GLU A 47 -4.72 -4.20 10.41
N GLU A 48 -4.28 -3.15 11.11
CA GLU A 48 -4.38 -1.78 10.62
C GLU A 48 -3.51 -1.54 9.38
N ILE A 49 -2.29 -2.08 9.34
CA ILE A 49 -1.41 -2.03 8.18
C ILE A 49 -2.07 -2.64 6.96
N PHE A 50 -2.66 -3.84 7.10
CA PHE A 50 -3.32 -4.51 5.99
C PHE A 50 -4.63 -3.80 5.57
N ASN A 51 -5.34 -3.19 6.51
CA ASN A 51 -6.47 -2.33 6.17
C ASN A 51 -6.03 -1.11 5.36
N ILE A 52 -4.90 -0.49 5.70
CA ILE A 52 -4.30 0.61 4.93
C ILE A 52 -3.87 0.13 3.53
N LEU A 53 -3.16 -1.00 3.45
CA LEU A 53 -2.75 -1.60 2.17
C LEU A 53 -3.95 -1.81 1.26
N ASP A 54 -4.97 -2.52 1.75
CA ASP A 54 -6.11 -2.96 0.97
C ASP A 54 -7.03 -1.82 0.55
N HIS A 55 -7.27 -0.89 1.46
CA HIS A 55 -8.25 0.15 1.23
C HIS A 55 -7.63 1.42 0.68
N GLU A 56 -6.37 1.74 0.93
CA GLU A 56 -5.80 3.05 0.59
C GLU A 56 -4.71 2.95 -0.47
N VAL A 57 -3.69 2.13 -0.24
CA VAL A 57 -2.50 2.06 -1.10
C VAL A 57 -2.78 1.27 -2.38
N ALA A 58 -3.27 0.03 -2.25
CA ALA A 58 -3.54 -0.84 -3.38
C ALA A 58 -4.44 -0.20 -4.44
N PRO A 59 -5.63 0.34 -4.11
CA PRO A 59 -6.45 0.97 -5.14
C PRO A 59 -5.88 2.26 -5.72
N ALA A 60 -4.99 2.97 -5.00
CA ALA A 60 -4.31 4.14 -5.52
C ALA A 60 -3.20 3.78 -6.51
N LEU A 61 -2.52 2.64 -6.32
CA LEU A 61 -1.28 2.31 -7.03
C LEU A 61 -1.38 1.08 -7.95
N GLN A 62 -2.39 0.21 -7.82
CA GLN A 62 -2.52 -1.02 -8.62
C GLN A 62 -2.50 -0.78 -10.14
N ALA A 63 -2.93 0.41 -10.58
CA ALA A 63 -2.91 0.76 -12.00
C ALA A 63 -1.47 0.81 -12.57
N ASN A 64 -0.47 1.05 -11.72
CA ASN A 64 0.94 1.01 -12.12
C ASN A 64 1.36 -0.38 -12.60
N LEU A 65 0.91 -1.46 -11.93
CA LEU A 65 1.24 -2.82 -12.37
C LEU A 65 0.31 -3.33 -13.48
N LEU A 66 -0.97 -2.90 -13.46
CA LEU A 66 -2.00 -3.48 -14.33
C LEU A 66 -2.10 -2.84 -15.71
N TYR A 67 -1.89 -1.52 -15.78
CA TYR A 67 -2.27 -0.74 -16.96
C TYR A 67 -1.14 0.16 -17.47
N ASN A 68 -0.08 0.38 -16.69
CA ASN A 68 1.05 1.15 -17.14
C ASN A 68 1.96 0.27 -18.02
N PRO A 69 2.17 0.60 -19.31
CA PRO A 69 3.06 -0.17 -20.18
C PRO A 69 4.53 -0.12 -19.74
N THR A 70 4.90 0.89 -18.95
CA THR A 70 6.21 1.08 -18.35
C THR A 70 6.04 1.38 -16.87
N PRO A 71 5.78 0.35 -16.03
CA PRO A 71 5.58 0.53 -14.60
C PRO A 71 6.74 1.28 -13.94
N VAL A 72 6.43 2.07 -12.92
CA VAL A 72 7.44 2.79 -12.12
C VAL A 72 8.43 1.79 -11.52
N MET A 73 9.72 1.92 -11.85
CA MET A 73 10.77 0.99 -11.43
C MET A 73 11.41 1.40 -10.11
N GLU A 74 11.81 2.67 -9.97
CA GLU A 74 12.61 3.19 -8.84
C GLU A 74 11.78 3.59 -7.60
N GLY A 75 10.51 3.21 -7.56
CA GLY A 75 9.59 3.70 -6.55
C GLY A 75 9.15 5.15 -6.76
N TRP A 76 8.51 5.71 -5.74
CA TRP A 76 7.99 7.08 -5.72
C TRP A 76 8.65 7.87 -4.61
N SER A 77 8.62 9.19 -4.66
CA SER A 77 8.93 9.99 -3.47
C SER A 77 7.80 9.91 -2.43
N GLU A 78 8.11 10.21 -1.17
CA GLU A 78 7.10 10.27 -0.10
C GLU A 78 6.00 11.31 -0.43
N GLU A 79 6.37 12.45 -1.01
CA GLU A 79 5.44 13.49 -1.45
C GLU A 79 4.52 13.03 -2.58
N GLU A 80 5.05 12.23 -3.52
CA GLU A 80 4.25 11.64 -4.59
C GLU A 80 3.23 10.65 -4.03
N ILE A 81 3.65 9.78 -3.11
CA ILE A 81 2.75 8.84 -2.44
C ILE A 81 1.69 9.58 -1.63
N LYS A 82 2.09 10.58 -0.83
CA LYS A 82 1.16 11.45 -0.10
C LYS A 82 0.11 12.01 -1.05
N ARG A 83 0.51 12.56 -2.19
CA ARG A 83 -0.39 13.13 -3.20
C ARG A 83 -1.34 12.08 -3.78
N LEU A 84 -0.80 10.97 -4.29
CA LEU A 84 -1.57 9.93 -4.99
C LEU A 84 -2.61 9.28 -4.08
N VAL A 85 -2.19 8.84 -2.89
CA VAL A 85 -3.07 8.15 -1.95
C VAL A 85 -4.10 9.12 -1.36
N THR A 86 -3.71 10.36 -1.03
CA THR A 86 -4.66 11.38 -0.55
C THR A 86 -5.72 11.72 -1.61
N GLN A 87 -5.32 11.86 -2.88
CA GLN A 87 -6.28 12.09 -3.97
C GLN A 87 -7.30 10.96 -4.09
N TYR A 88 -6.87 9.71 -3.89
CA TYR A 88 -7.76 8.56 -3.90
C TYR A 88 -8.68 8.53 -2.67
N VAL A 89 -8.14 8.65 -1.46
CA VAL A 89 -8.89 8.62 -0.20
C VAL A 89 -9.94 9.73 -0.13
N ASN A 90 -9.63 10.92 -0.63
CA ASN A 90 -10.57 12.04 -0.67
C ASN A 90 -11.78 11.76 -1.59
N LYS A 91 -11.62 10.92 -2.63
CA LYS A 91 -12.68 10.56 -3.60
C LYS A 91 -13.59 9.42 -3.13
N LYS A 92 -13.29 8.76 -2.00
CA LYS A 92 -14.08 7.65 -1.47
C LYS A 92 -15.43 8.09 -0.86
N PRO A 93 -16.45 7.19 -0.82
CA PRO A 93 -16.44 5.86 -1.44
C PRO A 93 -16.68 5.95 -2.95
N THR A 94 -15.83 5.27 -3.71
CA THR A 94 -15.94 5.18 -5.18
C THR A 94 -17.12 4.28 -5.58
N ILE A 95 -17.63 4.41 -6.80
CA ILE A 95 -18.77 3.59 -7.28
C ILE A 95 -18.49 2.09 -7.12
N ILE A 96 -17.26 1.67 -7.43
CA ILE A 96 -16.83 0.27 -7.34
C ILE A 96 -16.97 -0.26 -5.91
N GLU A 97 -16.58 0.52 -4.90
CA GLU A 97 -16.69 0.14 -3.48
C GLU A 97 -18.14 0.07 -2.98
N ARG A 98 -19.08 0.71 -3.67
CA ARG A 98 -20.51 0.66 -3.34
C ARG A 98 -21.21 -0.56 -3.92
N VAL A 99 -20.77 -1.03 -5.09
CA VAL A 99 -21.50 -2.05 -5.88
C VAL A 99 -20.84 -3.43 -5.86
N VAL A 100 -19.53 -3.51 -5.64
CA VAL A 100 -18.80 -4.78 -5.64
C VAL A 100 -18.60 -5.25 -4.20
N PRO A 101 -18.95 -6.50 -3.85
CA PRO A 101 -18.72 -7.04 -2.51
C PRO A 101 -17.25 -6.94 -2.09
N THR A 102 -17.01 -6.45 -0.87
CA THR A 102 -15.65 -6.20 -0.33
C THR A 102 -14.71 -7.38 -0.51
N ARG A 103 -15.16 -8.60 -0.22
CA ARG A 103 -14.36 -9.83 -0.39
C ARG A 103 -13.76 -10.00 -1.79
N PHE A 104 -14.51 -9.60 -2.83
CA PHE A 104 -14.08 -9.74 -4.21
C PHE A 104 -13.10 -8.64 -4.59
N LEU A 105 -13.36 -7.40 -4.14
CA LEU A 105 -12.43 -6.28 -4.32
C LEU A 105 -11.08 -6.54 -3.68
N LEU A 106 -11.07 -7.01 -2.43
CA LEU A 106 -9.84 -7.34 -1.71
C LEU A 106 -9.04 -8.42 -2.44
N LYS A 107 -9.71 -9.52 -2.84
CA LYS A 107 -9.08 -10.59 -3.60
C LYS A 107 -8.47 -10.08 -4.92
N GLN A 108 -9.17 -9.20 -5.63
CA GLN A 108 -8.69 -8.64 -6.89
C GLN A 108 -7.50 -7.69 -6.68
N ARG A 109 -7.53 -6.86 -5.62
CA ARG A 109 -6.45 -5.91 -5.27
C ARG A 109 -5.15 -6.63 -4.91
N ARG A 110 -5.25 -7.73 -4.16
CA ARG A 110 -4.08 -8.52 -3.73
C ARG A 110 -3.55 -9.46 -4.80
N LYS A 111 -4.34 -9.83 -5.81
CA LYS A 111 -3.99 -10.86 -6.81
C LYS A 111 -2.59 -10.72 -7.41
N TYR A 112 -2.14 -9.49 -7.66
CA TYR A 112 -0.87 -9.21 -8.35
C TYR A 112 0.30 -8.91 -7.42
N ILE A 113 0.04 -8.85 -6.12
CA ILE A 113 1.03 -8.58 -5.09
C ILE A 113 0.98 -9.64 -3.98
N GLN A 114 0.32 -10.79 -4.21
CA GLN A 114 0.13 -11.78 -3.16
C GLN A 114 1.47 -12.37 -2.71
N ASP A 115 2.35 -12.70 -3.64
CA ASP A 115 3.69 -13.20 -3.34
C ASP A 115 4.50 -12.17 -2.55
N GLU A 116 4.35 -10.88 -2.90
CA GLU A 116 5.00 -9.76 -2.22
C GLU A 116 4.47 -9.57 -0.79
N ILE A 117 3.15 -9.72 -0.60
CA ILE A 117 2.50 -9.72 0.71
C ILE A 117 3.00 -10.89 1.55
N ASP A 118 3.15 -12.09 0.98
CA ASP A 118 3.56 -13.27 1.73
C ASP A 118 5.02 -13.13 2.22
N LYS A 119 5.92 -12.61 1.38
CA LYS A 119 7.30 -12.26 1.76
C LYS A 119 7.34 -11.17 2.83
N LEU A 120 6.55 -10.11 2.66
CA LEU A 120 6.45 -9.05 3.68
C LEU A 120 5.93 -9.58 5.02
N CYS A 121 4.90 -10.45 5.00
CA CYS A 121 4.40 -11.09 6.22
C CYS A 121 5.50 -11.86 6.95
N ALA A 122 6.28 -12.65 6.20
CA ALA A 122 7.38 -13.43 6.75
C ALA A 122 8.47 -12.56 7.39
N GLU A 123 8.77 -11.38 6.81
CA GLU A 123 9.70 -10.42 7.44
C GLU A 123 9.08 -9.73 8.66
N MET A 124 7.81 -9.31 8.60
CA MET A 124 7.11 -8.73 9.75
C MET A 124 7.05 -9.68 10.95
N ASP A 125 6.90 -11.00 10.73
CA ASP A 125 6.93 -12.00 11.80
C ASP A 125 8.27 -12.06 12.54
N LYS A 126 9.39 -11.79 11.85
CA LYS A 126 10.73 -11.73 12.47
C LYS A 126 10.96 -10.48 13.31
N CYS A 127 10.18 -9.44 13.04
CA CYS A 127 10.26 -8.14 13.72
C CYS A 127 9.43 -8.08 15.01
N THR A 128 8.68 -9.14 15.34
CA THR A 128 7.79 -9.21 16.52
C THR A 128 8.55 -9.69 17.75
#